data_AF-A0A953M1L1-F1
#
_entry.id   AF-A0A953M1L1-F1
#
_cell.length_a   1.000
_cell.length_b   1.000
_cell.length_c   1.000
_cell.angle_alpha   90.00
_cell.angle_beta   90.00
_cell.angle_gamma   90.00
#
_symmetry.space_group_name_H-M   'P 1'
#
loop_
_entity.id
_entity.type
_entity.pdbx_description
1 polymer ?
#
loop_
_entity_poly.entity_id
_entity_poly.type
_entity_poly.pdbx_seq_one_letter_code
_entity_poly.pdbx_strand_id
1 'polypeptide(L)'
;MLIDVSLDSSSFSLPVENPHHLDINEVMRKIDDFVSLKGMTLNGLDIQGLLPRMIRGIAGCESGCPANALDLVSAGFANFDLKYIEGGILSAKAVTGEGRQLSIKMFPDF
;
A
#
# COMPACT_ATOMS: atom_id res chain seq x y z
N MET A 1 -6.62 -8.01 -7.81
CA MET A 1 -6.57 -7.15 -6.62
C MET A 1 -6.47 -5.71 -7.11
N LEU A 2 -6.92 -4.72 -6.35
CA LEU A 2 -6.72 -3.29 -6.68
C LEU A 2 -5.86 -2.63 -5.61
N ILE A 3 -4.85 -1.85 -6.03
CA ILE A 3 -4.12 -0.93 -5.14
C ILE A 3 -4.60 0.48 -5.46
N ASP A 4 -5.21 1.15 -4.51
CA ASP A 4 -5.54 2.58 -4.60
C ASP A 4 -4.50 3.40 -3.83
N VAL A 5 -3.99 4.44 -4.48
CA VAL A 5 -3.02 5.36 -3.89
C VAL A 5 -3.62 6.74 -3.95
N SER A 6 -3.76 7.38 -2.78
CA SER A 6 -4.33 8.71 -2.64
C SER A 6 -3.33 9.67 -2.01
N LEU A 7 -3.29 10.90 -2.52
CA LEU A 7 -2.59 12.04 -1.94
C LEU A 7 -3.60 13.19 -1.80
N ASP A 8 -3.93 13.52 -0.55
CA ASP A 8 -4.98 14.48 -0.18
C ASP A 8 -6.34 14.15 -0.87
N SER A 9 -6.72 14.92 -1.91
CA SER A 9 -7.96 14.75 -2.67
C SER A 9 -7.80 14.06 -4.03
N SER A 10 -6.56 13.76 -4.44
CA SER A 10 -6.27 13.06 -5.70
C SER A 10 -5.98 11.59 -5.41
N SER A 11 -6.39 10.69 -6.30
CA SER A 11 -6.00 9.28 -6.24
C SER A 11 -5.80 8.70 -7.63
N PHE A 12 -5.10 7.57 -7.67
CA PHE A 12 -5.07 6.68 -8.82
C PHE A 12 -5.11 5.23 -8.33
N SER A 13 -5.61 4.34 -9.18
CA SER A 13 -5.73 2.93 -8.84
C SER A 13 -4.95 2.08 -9.84
N LEU A 14 -4.32 1.02 -9.33
CA LEU A 14 -3.51 0.06 -10.06
C LEU A 14 -4.14 -1.32 -9.95
N PRO A 15 -4.65 -1.91 -11.04
CA PRO A 15 -5.03 -3.30 -11.04
C PRO A 15 -3.77 -4.16 -10.89
N VAL A 16 -3.87 -5.18 -10.04
CA VAL A 16 -2.83 -6.18 -9.81
C VAL A 16 -3.40 -7.54 -10.16
N GLU A 17 -2.91 -8.11 -11.25
CA GLU A 17 -3.33 -9.43 -11.74
C GLU A 17 -2.84 -10.55 -10.81
N ASN A 18 -1.56 -10.50 -10.41
CA ASN A 18 -0.97 -11.47 -9.50
C ASN A 18 -0.31 -10.77 -8.31
N PRO A 19 -0.89 -10.83 -7.10
CA PRO A 19 -0.34 -10.16 -5.92
C PRO A 19 1.03 -10.74 -5.50
N HIS A 20 1.30 -12.03 -5.76
CA HIS A 20 2.56 -12.67 -5.37
C HIS A 20 3.73 -12.35 -6.31
N HIS A 21 3.44 -11.85 -7.51
CA HIS A 21 4.42 -11.50 -8.53
C HIS A 21 4.33 -10.01 -8.91
N LEU A 22 3.94 -9.15 -7.96
CA LEU A 22 3.88 -7.71 -8.19
C LEU A 22 5.26 -7.15 -8.54
N ASP A 23 5.37 -6.43 -9.66
CA ASP A 23 6.55 -5.60 -9.93
C ASP A 23 6.54 -4.36 -9.03
N ILE A 24 7.18 -4.50 -7.88
CA ILE A 24 7.29 -3.43 -6.88
C ILE A 24 7.98 -2.20 -7.48
N ASN A 25 8.97 -2.37 -8.36
CA ASN A 25 9.69 -1.24 -8.94
C ASN A 25 8.80 -0.45 -9.90
N GLU A 26 7.96 -1.13 -10.68
CA GLU A 26 6.97 -0.46 -11.52
C GLU A 26 5.93 0.29 -10.69
N VAL A 27 5.40 -0.34 -9.63
CA VAL A 27 4.43 0.32 -8.74
C VAL A 27 5.07 1.54 -8.07
N MET A 28 6.29 1.40 -7.54
CA MET A 28 7.03 2.52 -6.94
C MET A 28 7.20 3.67 -7.92
N ARG A 29 7.56 3.39 -9.18
CA ARG A 29 7.67 4.41 -10.22
C ARG A 29 6.36 5.15 -10.46
N LYS A 30 5.23 4.42 -10.55
CA LYS A 30 3.91 5.04 -10.74
C LYS A 30 3.48 5.90 -9.55
N ILE A 31 3.78 5.47 -8.33
CA ILE A 31 3.53 6.26 -7.12
C ILE A 31 4.39 7.52 -7.14
N ASP A 32 5.68 7.40 -7.45
CA ASP A 32 6.62 8.51 -7.51
C ASP A 32 6.21 9.55 -8.57
N ASP A 33 5.87 9.10 -9.78
CA ASP A 33 5.34 9.95 -10.85
C ASP A 33 4.07 10.69 -10.40
N PHE A 34 3.13 9.98 -9.75
CA PHE A 34 1.88 10.56 -9.25
C PHE A 34 2.11 11.64 -8.20
N VAL A 35 2.97 11.41 -7.20
CA VAL A 35 3.23 12.42 -6.16
C VAL A 35 4.09 13.57 -6.67
N SER A 36 5.02 13.30 -7.59
CA SER A 36 5.88 14.30 -8.23
C SER A 36 5.07 15.30 -9.06
N LEU A 37 4.06 14.82 -9.81
CA LEU A 37 3.11 15.68 -10.52
C LEU A 37 2.31 16.62 -9.60
N LYS A 38 2.29 16.33 -8.29
CA LYS A 38 1.64 17.14 -7.25
C LYS A 38 2.63 17.93 -6.41
N GLY A 39 3.91 17.98 -6.80
CA GLY A 39 4.95 18.74 -6.11
C GLY A 39 5.34 18.15 -4.76
N MET A 40 5.27 16.82 -4.60
CA MET A 40 5.61 16.10 -3.37
C MET A 40 6.67 15.03 -3.67
N THR A 41 7.48 14.69 -2.68
CA THR A 41 8.46 13.58 -2.75
C THR A 41 8.11 12.47 -1.76
N LEU A 42 8.50 11.22 -2.05
CA LEU A 42 8.28 10.07 -1.16
C LEU A 42 9.33 9.96 -0.04
N ASN A 43 10.11 11.01 0.20
CA ASN A 43 11.24 10.97 1.12
C ASN A 43 10.82 10.54 2.53
N GLY A 44 11.49 9.52 3.06
CA GLY A 44 11.24 8.98 4.40
C GLY A 44 10.06 8.01 4.51
N LEU A 45 9.43 7.61 3.39
CA LEU A 45 8.39 6.57 3.35
C LEU A 45 8.95 5.28 2.74
N ASP A 46 8.97 4.19 3.52
CA ASP A 46 9.38 2.87 3.01
C ASP A 46 8.23 2.13 2.32
N ILE A 47 7.73 2.66 1.21
CA ILE A 47 6.64 2.04 0.44
C ILE A 47 7.10 0.71 -0.17
N GLN A 48 8.36 0.62 -0.58
CA GLN A 48 8.94 -0.60 -1.14
C GLN A 48 8.93 -1.77 -0.15
N GLY A 49 9.21 -1.53 1.13
CA GLY A 49 9.09 -2.52 2.19
C GLY A 49 7.65 -2.76 2.66
N LEU A 50 6.78 -1.76 2.56
CA LEU A 50 5.37 -1.84 2.96
C LEU A 50 4.56 -2.74 2.01
N LEU A 51 4.67 -2.55 0.70
CA LEU A 51 3.81 -3.22 -0.29
C LEU A 51 3.82 -4.76 -0.16
N PRO A 52 4.97 -5.44 -0.06
CA PRO A 52 5.00 -6.91 0.09
C PRO A 52 4.33 -7.39 1.38
N ARG A 53 4.44 -6.61 2.46
CA ARG A 53 3.81 -6.95 3.75
C ARG A 53 2.30 -6.82 3.65
N MET A 54 1.82 -5.73 3.05
CA MET A 54 0.38 -5.54 2.82
C MET A 54 -0.19 -6.64 1.92
N ILE A 55 0.50 -6.98 0.84
CA ILE A 55 0.16 -8.12 -0.02
C ILE A 55 0.05 -9.40 0.79
N ARG A 56 1.06 -9.73 1.60
CA ARG A 56 1.03 -10.93 2.44
C ARG A 56 -0.11 -10.90 3.45
N GLY A 57 -0.44 -9.71 3.96
CA GLY A 57 -1.57 -9.50 4.86
C GLY A 57 -2.92 -9.85 4.22
N ILE A 58 -3.11 -9.58 2.93
CA ILE A 58 -4.39 -9.81 2.22
C ILE A 58 -4.42 -11.12 1.45
N ALA A 59 -3.38 -11.43 0.69
CA ALA A 59 -3.33 -12.56 -0.24
C ALA A 59 -2.57 -13.77 0.33
N GLY A 60 -1.92 -13.64 1.49
CA GLY A 60 -1.02 -14.67 2.01
C GLY A 60 0.25 -14.78 1.17
N CYS A 61 0.84 -15.96 1.09
CA CYS A 61 1.99 -16.23 0.22
C CYS A 61 1.71 -17.35 -0.77
N GLU A 62 2.47 -17.36 -1.86
CA GLU A 62 2.37 -18.36 -2.93
C GLU A 62 2.51 -19.81 -2.42
N SER A 63 3.25 -20.01 -1.33
CA SER A 63 3.40 -21.33 -0.68
C SER A 63 2.19 -21.76 0.17
N GLY A 64 1.08 -21.02 0.14
CA GLY A 64 -0.17 -21.38 0.82
C GLY A 64 -0.25 -20.95 2.29
N CYS A 65 0.59 -20.02 2.74
CA CYS A 65 0.43 -19.46 4.07
C CYS A 65 -0.80 -18.53 4.12
N PRO A 66 -1.57 -18.55 5.22
CA PRO A 66 -2.79 -17.77 5.32
C PRO A 66 -2.50 -16.26 5.30
N ALA A 67 -3.41 -15.51 4.70
CA ALA A 67 -3.47 -14.07 4.83
C ALA A 67 -3.66 -13.68 6.30
N ASN A 68 -2.88 -12.70 6.78
CA ASN A 68 -2.97 -12.22 8.16
C ASN A 68 -2.75 -10.70 8.26
N ALA A 69 -3.73 -9.94 7.79
CA ALA A 69 -3.70 -8.48 7.84
C ALA A 69 -3.75 -7.94 9.28
N LEU A 70 -4.43 -8.62 10.20
CA LEU A 70 -4.57 -8.19 11.60
C LEU A 70 -3.24 -8.23 12.36
N ASP A 71 -2.40 -9.23 12.10
CA ASP A 71 -1.06 -9.32 12.66
C ASP A 71 -0.17 -8.19 12.15
N LEU A 72 -0.21 -7.90 10.85
CA LEU A 72 0.51 -6.75 10.27
C LEU A 72 0.03 -5.42 10.89
N VAL A 73 -1.27 -5.23 11.05
CA VAL A 73 -1.84 -4.03 11.70
C VAL A 73 -1.35 -3.90 13.14
N SER A 74 -1.31 -5.00 13.89
CA SER A 74 -0.86 -5.01 15.29
C SER A 74 0.65 -4.78 15.41
N ALA A 75 1.45 -5.36 14.51
CA ALA A 75 2.89 -5.18 14.48
C ALA A 75 3.30 -3.77 14.01
N GLY A 76 2.47 -3.16 13.16
CA GLY A 76 2.76 -1.87 12.51
C GLY A 76 3.86 -1.99 11.45
N PHE A 77 4.10 -0.88 10.76
CA PHE A 77 5.21 -0.78 9.81
C PHE A 77 5.71 0.66 9.70
N ALA A 78 6.96 0.88 10.12
CA ALA A 78 7.63 2.18 10.07
C ALA A 78 6.72 3.32 10.60
N ASN A 79 6.47 4.34 9.78
CA ASN A 79 5.64 5.50 10.09
C ASN A 79 4.22 5.42 9.49
N PHE A 80 3.76 4.24 9.08
CA PHE A 80 2.42 4.05 8.56
C PHE A 80 1.43 3.69 9.66
N ASP A 81 0.30 4.42 9.71
CA ASP A 81 -0.92 4.02 10.41
C ASP A 81 -1.64 2.95 9.58
N LEU A 82 -1.56 1.70 10.02
CA LEU A 82 -2.15 0.55 9.35
C LEU A 82 -3.53 0.24 9.92
N LYS A 83 -4.50 -0.03 9.04
CA LYS A 83 -5.87 -0.38 9.43
C LYS A 83 -6.41 -1.48 8.54
N TYR A 84 -6.98 -2.50 9.18
CA TYR A 84 -7.84 -3.48 8.50
C TYR A 84 -9.28 -2.98 8.57
N ILE A 85 -9.90 -2.86 7.41
CA ILE A 85 -11.27 -2.37 7.24
C ILE A 85 -12.14 -3.58 6.87
N GLU A 86 -13.39 -3.56 7.34
CA GLU A 86 -14.39 -4.57 6.99
C GLU A 86 -14.46 -4.81 5.47
N GLY A 87 -14.58 -6.07 5.06
CA GLY A 87 -14.51 -6.47 3.65
C GLY A 87 -13.10 -6.78 3.13
N GLY A 88 -12.11 -6.97 4.02
CA GLY A 88 -10.77 -7.44 3.62
C GLY A 88 -9.81 -6.36 3.16
N ILE A 89 -10.20 -5.08 3.27
CA ILE A 89 -9.40 -3.96 2.78
C ILE A 89 -8.31 -3.63 3.80
N LEU A 90 -7.06 -3.57 3.34
CA LEU A 90 -5.94 -3.11 4.15
C LEU A 90 -5.54 -1.69 3.73
N SER A 91 -5.50 -0.78 4.69
CA SER A 91 -5.11 0.61 4.49
C SER A 91 -3.82 0.92 5.24
N ALA A 92 -2.95 1.70 4.62
CA ALA A 92 -1.76 2.30 5.21
C ALA A 92 -1.79 3.80 4.97
N LYS A 93 -1.60 4.61 6.01
CA LYS A 93 -1.57 6.07 5.90
C LYS A 93 -0.29 6.63 6.50
N ALA A 94 0.32 7.60 5.84
CA ALA A 94 1.47 8.32 6.37
C ALA A 94 1.32 9.82 6.13
N VAL A 95 1.87 10.62 7.05
CA VAL A 95 2.09 12.04 6.83
C VAL A 95 3.49 12.21 6.27
N THR A 96 3.59 12.95 5.17
CA THR A 96 4.84 13.15 4.44
C THR A 96 5.68 14.23 5.12
N GLY A 97 6.95 14.38 4.74
CA GLY A 97 7.80 15.46 5.28
C GLY A 97 7.24 16.86 5.03
N GLU A 98 6.42 17.02 3.98
CA GLU A 98 5.72 18.25 3.61
C GLU A 98 4.35 18.40 4.31
N GLY A 99 4.00 17.52 5.26
CA GLY A 99 2.75 17.58 6.02
C GLY A 99 1.50 17.10 5.27
N ARG A 100 1.67 16.49 4.10
CA ARG A 100 0.57 15.97 3.27
C ARG A 100 0.21 14.54 3.65
N GLN A 101 -1.00 14.10 3.34
CA GLN A 101 -1.44 12.76 3.68
C GLN A 101 -1.37 11.83 2.46
N LEU A 102 -0.47 10.85 2.53
CA LEU A 102 -0.45 9.72 1.60
C LEU A 102 -1.27 8.56 2.19
N SER A 103 -2.11 7.94 1.38
CA SER A 103 -2.86 6.74 1.73
C SER A 103 -2.67 5.68 0.64
N ILE A 104 -2.38 4.45 1.05
CA ILE A 104 -2.39 3.28 0.18
C ILE A 104 -3.47 2.33 0.70
N LYS A 105 -4.36 1.87 -0.17
CA LYS A 105 -5.38 0.88 0.14
C LYS A 105 -5.29 -0.29 -0.81
N MET A 106 -5.45 -1.49 -0.29
CA MET A 106 -5.50 -2.71 -1.08
C MET A 106 -6.86 -3.36 -0.94
N PHE A 107 -7.50 -3.61 -2.08
CA PHE A 107 -8.81 -4.23 -2.18
C PHE A 107 -8.63 -5.65 -2.74
N PRO A 108 -9.03 -6.69 -2.01
CA PRO A 108 -8.98 -8.06 -2.51
C PRO A 108 -9.98 -8.23 -3.66
N ASP A 109 -9.66 -9.12 -4.61
CA ASP A 109 -10.66 -9.63 -5.55
C ASP A 109 -11.28 -10.86 -4.89
N PHE A 110 -12.52 -10.76 -4.41
CA PHE A 110 -13.29 -11.90 -3.91
C PHE A 110 -14.35 -12.30 -4.94
#